data_AF-A0A1Q4EDL1-F1
#
_entry.id   AF-A0A1Q4EDL1-F1
#
_cell.length_a   1.000
_cell.length_b   1.000
_cell.length_c   1.000
_cell.angle_alpha   90.00
_cell.angle_beta   90.00
_cell.angle_gamma   90.00
#
_symmetry.space_group_name_H-M   'P 1'
#
loop_
_entity.id
_entity.type
_entity.pdbx_description
1 polymer ?
#
loop_
_entity_poly.entity_id
_entity_poly.type
_entity_poly.pdbx_seq_one_letter_code
_entity_poly.pdbx_strand_id
1 'polypeptide(L)'
;MEPNAAIASENRDEWIERAPRTVATLLVGKLRHEGNPGQLCRVRNLSERGMQIDTIASLLPDMRITVELRGGALLNGAIAWTGGGRAGVRFDTPADVNAILGKPQPEAATVRPRSPRFAADIPARISSFGRPIDVVVADLSQGGACLRLQRPLRDDTEVILMIPGLPSRRCTTRWSNEEFTGVAFHDPISYAELSAWLDSPAARG
;
A
#
# COMPACT_ATOMS: atom_id res chain seq x y z
N MET A 1 68.29 2.41 9.23
CA MET A 1 67.25 1.38 9.43
C MET A 1 66.90 1.50 10.89
N GLU A 2 65.86 2.25 11.25
CA GLU A 2 64.45 1.91 11.05
C GLU A 2 63.60 3.12 10.59
N PRO A 3 62.45 2.89 9.90
CA PRO A 3 61.60 3.93 9.31
C PRO A 3 60.47 4.44 10.23
N ASN A 4 60.02 5.64 9.86
CA ASN A 4 58.84 6.38 10.30
C ASN A 4 57.54 5.58 10.11
N ALA A 5 56.61 5.63 11.08
CA ALA A 5 55.22 5.20 10.89
C ALA A 5 54.27 6.29 11.37
N ALA A 6 53.78 7.07 10.41
CA ALA A 6 52.61 7.91 10.54
C ALA A 6 51.34 7.06 10.43
N ILE A 7 50.36 7.39 11.28
CA ILE A 7 48.89 7.35 11.08
C ILE A 7 48.29 6.00 10.62
N ALA A 8 47.49 5.42 11.52
CA ALA A 8 46.22 4.80 11.14
C ALA A 8 45.18 5.09 12.22
N SER A 9 44.36 6.11 11.99
CA SER A 9 43.08 6.28 12.66
C SER A 9 42.18 5.12 12.23
N GLU A 10 42.07 4.09 13.07
CA GLU A 10 41.09 3.02 12.86
C GLU A 10 39.70 3.57 13.19
N ASN A 11 39.02 4.08 12.17
CA ASN A 11 37.56 4.10 12.14
C ASN A 11 37.10 2.64 12.27
N ARG A 12 36.81 2.21 13.49
CA ARG A 12 36.10 0.96 13.74
C ARG A 12 34.72 1.11 13.11
N ASP A 13 34.56 0.52 11.93
CA ASP A 13 33.26 0.18 11.38
C ASP A 13 32.48 -0.57 12.47
N GLU A 14 31.57 0.15 13.14
CA GLU A 14 30.57 -0.44 14.00
C GLU A 14 29.69 -1.31 13.10
N TRP A 15 29.99 -2.61 13.07
CA TRP A 15 29.08 -3.62 12.56
C TRP A 15 27.82 -3.59 13.42
N ILE A 16 26.87 -2.70 13.09
CA ILE A 16 25.54 -2.71 13.70
C ILE A 16 24.93 -4.06 13.33
N GLU A 17 24.91 -4.97 14.30
CA GLU A 17 24.29 -6.27 14.17
C GLU A 17 22.86 -6.08 13.64
N ARG A 18 22.57 -6.66 12.47
CA ARG A 18 21.29 -6.49 11.81
C ARG A 18 20.24 -7.31 12.57
N ALA A 19 19.19 -6.65 13.05
CA ALA A 19 18.07 -7.35 13.69
C ALA A 19 17.51 -8.47 12.77
N PRO A 20 17.08 -9.61 13.32
CA PRO A 20 16.46 -10.70 12.56
C PRO A 20 15.36 -10.18 11.64
N ARG A 21 15.34 -10.61 10.37
CA ARG A 21 14.35 -10.15 9.37
C ARG A 21 13.52 -11.31 8.86
N THR A 22 12.21 -11.11 8.84
CA THR A 22 11.27 -12.07 8.24
C THR A 22 11.02 -11.70 6.80
N VAL A 23 11.07 -12.69 5.90
CA VAL A 23 10.69 -12.53 4.49
C VAL A 23 9.19 -12.28 4.41
N ALA A 24 8.79 -11.14 3.82
CA ALA A 24 7.41 -10.65 3.82
C ALA A 24 6.89 -10.43 2.40
N THR A 25 7.31 -11.28 1.45
CA THR A 25 7.22 -11.09 -0.01
C THR A 25 5.80 -10.83 -0.56
N LEU A 26 4.73 -10.94 0.21
CA LEU A 26 3.35 -10.68 -0.24
C LEU A 26 2.70 -9.45 0.40
N LEU A 27 3.38 -8.76 1.31
CA LEU A 27 2.78 -7.65 2.04
C LEU A 27 2.84 -6.36 1.21
N VAL A 28 1.67 -5.87 0.83
CA VAL A 28 1.50 -4.60 0.11
C VAL A 28 1.23 -3.48 1.12
N GLY A 29 1.86 -2.33 0.90
CA GLY A 29 1.69 -1.13 1.70
C GLY A 29 1.36 0.10 0.86
N LYS A 30 0.87 1.13 1.54
CA LYS A 30 0.73 2.50 1.03
C LYS A 30 1.82 3.35 1.66
N LEU A 31 2.81 3.69 0.86
CA LEU A 31 3.89 4.62 1.22
C LEU A 31 3.40 6.05 1.06
N ARG A 32 3.62 6.87 2.09
CA ARG A 32 3.37 8.31 2.07
C ARG A 32 4.62 9.06 2.50
N HIS A 33 4.80 10.23 1.93
CA HIS A 33 5.78 11.22 2.33
C HIS A 33 5.20 12.62 2.06
N GLU A 34 5.86 13.67 2.53
CA GLU A 34 5.41 15.04 2.29
C GLU A 34 5.26 15.32 0.79
N GLY A 35 4.11 15.87 0.39
CA GLY A 35 3.80 16.17 -1.01
C GLY A 35 3.30 14.98 -1.85
N ASN A 36 3.13 13.78 -1.27
CA ASN A 36 2.67 12.59 -1.98
C ASN A 36 1.38 12.01 -1.36
N PRO A 37 0.27 11.88 -2.12
CA PRO A 37 -1.02 11.39 -1.61
C PRO A 37 -1.03 9.89 -1.25
N GLY A 38 0.02 9.17 -1.65
CA GLY A 38 0.28 7.77 -1.33
C GLY A 38 0.58 6.96 -2.58
N GLN A 39 1.68 6.21 -2.55
CA GLN A 39 2.06 5.25 -3.59
C GLN A 39 2.04 3.82 -3.06
N LEU A 40 1.80 2.87 -3.95
CA LEU A 40 1.86 1.45 -3.62
C LEU A 40 3.34 1.03 -3.43
N CYS A 41 3.61 0.23 -2.41
CA CYS A 41 4.91 -0.41 -2.22
C CYS A 41 4.75 -1.87 -1.81
N ARG A 42 5.78 -2.69 -2.05
CA ARG A 42 5.80 -4.10 -1.64
C ARG A 42 6.89 -4.32 -0.61
N VAL A 43 6.52 -4.83 0.57
CA VAL A 43 7.50 -5.20 1.60
C VAL A 43 8.20 -6.50 1.19
N ARG A 44 9.53 -6.51 1.25
CA ARG A 44 10.38 -7.66 0.95
C ARG A 44 10.81 -8.39 2.20
N ASN A 45 11.21 -7.62 3.20
CA ASN A 45 11.53 -8.12 4.52
C ASN A 45 11.15 -7.08 5.57
N LEU A 46 10.88 -7.55 6.78
CA LEU A 46 10.51 -6.73 7.93
C LEU A 46 11.25 -7.24 9.16
N SER A 47 11.78 -6.32 9.96
CA SER A 47 12.30 -6.56 11.30
C SER A 47 11.76 -5.51 12.26
N GLU A 48 12.07 -5.66 13.54
CA GLU A 48 11.67 -4.68 14.56
C GLU A 48 12.20 -3.28 14.26
N ARG A 49 13.38 -3.14 13.63
CA ARG A 49 14.02 -1.82 13.41
C ARG A 49 13.87 -1.28 11.99
N GLY A 50 13.27 -2.03 11.07
CA GLY A 50 13.13 -1.54 9.71
C GLY A 50 12.60 -2.56 8.72
N MET A 51 12.50 -2.15 7.47
CA MET A 51 12.06 -3.00 6.38
C MET A 51 12.77 -2.66 5.08
N GLN A 52 12.70 -3.57 4.13
CA GLN A 52 13.02 -3.30 2.75
C GLN A 52 11.73 -3.32 1.94
N ILE A 53 11.58 -2.34 1.06
CA ILE A 53 10.44 -2.23 0.14
C ILE A 53 10.90 -2.18 -1.31
N ASP A 54 10.09 -2.73 -2.22
CA ASP A 54 10.09 -2.31 -3.61
C ASP A 54 9.10 -1.15 -3.77
N THR A 55 9.49 -0.15 -4.55
CA THR A 55 8.64 0.99 -4.87
C THR A 55 9.12 1.69 -6.13
N ILE A 56 8.21 2.34 -6.84
CA ILE A 56 8.52 3.24 -7.95
C ILE A 56 8.68 4.69 -7.48
N ALA A 57 8.42 4.96 -6.19
CA ALA A 57 8.59 6.27 -5.59
C ALA A 57 10.04 6.74 -5.72
N SER A 58 10.22 8.00 -6.13
CA SER A 58 11.52 8.67 -6.07
C SER A 58 11.80 9.08 -4.64
N LEU A 59 12.68 8.33 -3.96
CA LEU A 59 13.00 8.50 -2.55
C LEU A 59 14.46 8.89 -2.38
N LEU A 60 14.74 9.73 -1.39
CA LEU A 60 16.09 10.14 -0.99
C LEU A 60 16.42 9.61 0.41
N PRO A 61 17.69 9.33 0.73
CA PRO A 61 18.12 9.09 2.09
C PRO A 61 17.64 10.18 3.06
N ASP A 62 17.37 9.79 4.30
CA ASP A 62 16.84 10.60 5.41
C ASP A 62 15.43 11.18 5.20
N MET A 63 14.82 10.97 4.03
CA MET A 63 13.45 11.36 3.77
C MET A 63 12.49 10.66 4.75
N ARG A 64 11.63 11.46 5.38
CA ARG A 64 10.62 11.01 6.34
C ARG A 64 9.43 10.39 5.62
N ILE A 65 9.08 9.18 6.01
CA ILE A 65 8.00 8.43 5.37
C ILE A 65 7.11 7.73 6.40
N THR A 66 5.89 7.43 5.97
CA THR A 66 4.98 6.52 6.65
C THR A 66 4.56 5.43 5.67
N VAL A 67 4.62 4.17 6.10
CA VAL A 67 4.03 3.06 5.35
C VAL A 67 2.86 2.48 6.14
N GLU A 68 1.69 2.55 5.52
CA GLU A 68 0.50 1.86 5.99
C GLU A 68 0.45 0.47 5.38
N LEU A 69 0.34 -0.55 6.23
CA LEU A 69 0.21 -1.95 5.83
C LEU A 69 -1.23 -2.43 6.03
N ARG A 70 -1.53 -3.64 5.54
CA ARG A 70 -2.85 -4.26 5.72
C ARG A 70 -3.29 -4.23 7.19
N GLY A 71 -4.58 -4.05 7.43
CA GLY A 71 -5.12 -3.93 8.80
C GLY A 71 -4.84 -2.60 9.49
N GLY A 72 -4.26 -1.62 8.79
CA GLY A 72 -4.08 -0.25 9.28
C GLY A 72 -2.82 -0.02 10.11
N ALA A 73 -1.89 -0.99 10.15
CA ALA A 73 -0.60 -0.79 10.83
C ALA A 73 0.20 0.33 10.15
N LEU A 74 0.62 1.32 10.93
CA LEU A 74 1.39 2.47 10.46
C LEU A 74 2.84 2.36 10.95
N LEU A 75 3.79 2.35 10.02
CA LEU A 75 5.22 2.33 10.30
C LEU A 75 5.83 3.66 9.88
N ASN A 76 6.29 4.44 10.85
CA ASN A 76 6.98 5.71 10.64
C ASN A 76 8.49 5.50 10.66
N GLY A 77 9.19 6.22 9.80
CA GLY A 77 10.64 6.09 9.69
C GLY A 77 11.28 7.05 8.72
N ALA A 78 12.55 6.77 8.44
CA ALA A 78 13.34 7.46 7.43
C ALA A 78 13.93 6.46 6.43
N ILE A 79 14.12 6.92 5.20
CA ILE A 79 14.84 6.16 4.18
C ILE A 79 16.31 6.04 4.57
N ALA A 80 16.79 4.82 4.78
CA ALA A 80 18.19 4.55 5.10
C ALA A 80 19.07 4.43 3.84
N TRP A 81 18.50 3.95 2.75
CA TRP A 81 19.17 3.83 1.45
C TRP A 81 18.13 3.63 0.34
N THR A 82 18.52 3.93 -0.90
CA THR A 82 17.73 3.66 -2.10
C THR A 82 18.61 3.03 -3.19
N GLY A 83 18.03 2.19 -4.04
CA GLY A 83 18.76 1.58 -5.15
C GLY A 83 17.96 0.53 -5.90
N GLY A 84 17.98 0.60 -7.24
CA GLY A 84 17.36 -0.42 -8.11
C GLY A 84 15.86 -0.64 -7.87
N GLY A 85 15.09 0.43 -7.67
CA GLY A 85 13.64 0.34 -7.38
C GLY A 85 13.31 -0.19 -5.98
N ARG A 86 14.31 -0.17 -5.08
CA ARG A 86 14.17 -0.59 -3.69
C ARG A 86 14.60 0.52 -2.75
N ALA A 87 14.06 0.47 -1.53
CA ALA A 87 14.49 1.32 -0.44
C ALA A 87 14.56 0.51 0.86
N GLY A 88 15.56 0.84 1.68
CA GLY A 88 15.61 0.44 3.07
C GLY A 88 14.98 1.53 3.93
N VAL A 89 14.15 1.13 4.87
CA VAL A 89 13.49 2.03 5.82
C VAL A 89 13.97 1.70 7.23
N ARG A 90 14.47 2.70 7.95
CA ARG A 90 14.74 2.64 9.39
C ARG A 90 13.53 3.19 10.13
N PHE A 91 12.97 2.41 11.05
CA PHE A 91 11.84 2.85 11.84
C PHE A 91 12.27 3.80 12.97
N ASP A 92 11.36 4.71 13.33
CA ASP A 92 11.55 5.62 14.47
C ASP A 92 11.47 4.86 15.80
N THR A 93 10.54 3.91 15.86
CA THR A 93 10.27 3.06 17.02
C THR A 93 10.26 1.60 16.60
N PRO A 94 10.69 0.67 17.46
CA PRO A 94 10.59 -0.76 17.18
C PRO A 94 9.17 -1.19 16.82
N ALA A 95 9.03 -2.00 15.78
CA ALA A 95 7.76 -2.53 15.30
C ALA A 95 7.47 -3.92 15.87
N ASP A 96 6.21 -4.20 16.22
CA ASP A 96 5.76 -5.57 16.52
C ASP A 96 5.56 -6.35 15.21
N VAL A 97 6.62 -7.03 14.78
CA VAL A 97 6.66 -7.82 13.54
C VAL A 97 5.60 -8.92 13.54
N ASN A 98 5.33 -9.53 14.70
CA ASN A 98 4.37 -10.63 14.82
C ASN A 98 2.94 -10.13 14.64
N ALA A 99 2.60 -8.97 15.22
CA ALA A 99 1.30 -8.35 15.03
C ALA A 99 1.07 -7.95 13.55
N ILE A 100 2.10 -7.42 12.88
CA ILE A 100 2.00 -6.95 11.49
C ILE A 100 1.87 -8.12 10.50
N LEU A 101 2.70 -9.15 10.66
CA LEU A 101 2.65 -10.31 9.78
C LEU A 101 1.45 -11.21 10.08
N GLY A 102 0.93 -11.17 11.32
CA GLY A 102 -0.14 -12.04 11.80
C GLY A 102 0.26 -13.51 11.78
N LYS A 103 -0.45 -14.34 12.55
CA LYS A 103 -0.41 -15.79 12.32
C LYS A 103 -1.21 -16.11 11.04
N PRO A 104 -0.81 -17.09 10.21
CA PRO A 104 -1.70 -17.64 9.20
C PRO A 104 -2.98 -18.10 9.92
N GLN A 105 -4.07 -17.38 9.72
CA GLN A 105 -5.36 -17.77 10.28
C GLN A 105 -5.93 -18.88 9.38
N PRO A 106 -6.50 -19.96 9.95
CA PRO A 106 -7.20 -20.97 9.17
C PRO A 106 -8.28 -20.29 8.32
N GLU A 107 -8.55 -20.84 7.13
CA GLU A 107 -9.43 -20.24 6.10
C GLU A 107 -10.83 -19.84 6.61
N ALA A 108 -11.25 -20.34 7.77
CA ALA A 108 -12.52 -20.04 8.44
C ALA A 108 -12.54 -18.70 9.23
N ALA A 109 -11.43 -17.97 9.36
CA ALA A 109 -11.44 -16.65 10.01
C ALA A 109 -11.90 -15.56 9.03
N THR A 110 -13.11 -15.04 9.27
CA THR A 110 -13.92 -14.20 8.39
C THR A 110 -13.43 -12.77 8.15
N VAL A 111 -12.26 -12.37 8.69
CA VAL A 111 -11.75 -11.00 8.52
C VAL A 111 -10.31 -11.05 8.02
N ARG A 112 -10.13 -11.19 6.69
CA ARG A 112 -8.84 -10.90 6.06
C ARG A 112 -8.52 -9.43 6.30
N PRO A 113 -7.31 -9.08 6.78
CA PRO A 113 -6.91 -7.68 6.94
C PRO A 113 -7.06 -6.93 5.61
N ARG A 114 -7.78 -5.80 5.64
CA ARG A 114 -8.09 -5.00 4.45
C ARG A 114 -6.80 -4.47 3.82
N SER A 115 -6.72 -4.53 2.50
CA SER A 115 -5.65 -3.88 1.73
C SER A 115 -5.70 -2.36 1.93
N PRO A 116 -4.55 -1.66 1.85
CA PRO A 116 -4.51 -0.20 1.93
C PRO A 116 -5.45 0.45 0.92
N ARG A 117 -6.12 1.53 1.34
CA ARG A 117 -7.06 2.32 0.52
C ARG A 117 -6.44 3.65 0.12
N PHE A 118 -6.68 4.04 -1.12
CA PHE A 118 -6.20 5.25 -1.75
C PHE A 118 -7.38 6.16 -2.02
N ALA A 119 -7.33 7.39 -1.51
CA ALA A 119 -8.32 8.39 -1.87
C ALA A 119 -8.21 8.68 -3.38
N ALA A 120 -9.34 8.77 -4.05
CA ALA A 120 -9.40 8.99 -5.48
C ALA A 120 -10.24 10.23 -5.82
N ASP A 121 -11.47 10.32 -5.30
CA ASP A 121 -12.46 11.35 -5.62
C ASP A 121 -12.61 11.59 -7.14
N ILE A 122 -12.81 10.49 -7.87
CA ILE A 122 -12.85 10.47 -9.34
C ILE A 122 -14.25 10.10 -9.86
N PRO A 123 -14.71 10.71 -10.97
CA PRO A 123 -15.91 10.24 -11.67
C PRO A 123 -15.72 8.83 -12.21
N ALA A 124 -16.75 8.00 -12.09
CA ALA A 124 -16.81 6.65 -12.61
C ALA A 124 -18.25 6.28 -12.99
N ARG A 125 -18.43 5.08 -13.55
CA ARG A 125 -19.76 4.54 -13.82
C ARG A 125 -19.89 3.15 -13.25
N ILE A 126 -21.09 2.84 -12.76
CA ILE A 126 -21.51 1.44 -12.56
C ILE A 126 -22.57 1.08 -13.61
N SER A 127 -22.62 -0.19 -13.98
CA SER A 127 -23.76 -0.77 -14.68
C SER A 127 -24.48 -1.73 -13.73
N SER A 128 -25.77 -1.49 -13.49
CA SER A 128 -26.65 -2.37 -12.72
C SER A 128 -27.87 -2.70 -13.57
N PHE A 129 -28.14 -3.99 -13.79
CA PHE A 129 -29.21 -4.47 -14.69
C PHE A 129 -29.18 -3.79 -16.09
N GLY A 130 -27.98 -3.53 -16.62
CA GLY A 130 -27.77 -2.89 -17.92
C GLY A 130 -27.98 -1.38 -17.94
N ARG A 131 -28.29 -0.74 -16.81
CA ARG A 131 -28.44 0.72 -16.72
C ARG A 131 -27.14 1.35 -16.20
N PRO A 132 -26.55 2.31 -16.93
CA PRO A 132 -25.41 3.07 -16.42
C PRO A 132 -25.87 4.05 -15.35
N ILE A 133 -25.10 4.15 -14.27
CA ILE A 133 -25.29 5.12 -13.20
C ILE A 133 -23.94 5.80 -12.96
N ASP A 134 -23.91 7.13 -13.06
CA ASP A 134 -22.72 7.91 -12.73
C ASP A 134 -22.50 7.92 -11.21
N VAL A 135 -21.26 7.74 -10.80
CA VAL A 135 -20.84 7.68 -9.39
C VAL A 135 -19.50 8.40 -9.22
N VAL A 136 -19.11 8.64 -7.98
CA VAL A 136 -17.75 9.07 -7.65
C VAL A 136 -17.07 7.98 -6.84
N VAL A 137 -15.87 7.55 -7.24
CA VAL A 137 -15.05 6.64 -6.43
C VAL A 137 -14.35 7.49 -5.37
N ALA A 138 -14.79 7.41 -4.12
CA ALA A 138 -14.21 8.13 -3.00
C ALA A 138 -12.84 7.54 -2.61
N ASP A 139 -12.76 6.22 -2.50
CA ASP A 139 -11.51 5.50 -2.29
C ASP A 139 -11.47 4.16 -3.04
N LEU A 140 -10.24 3.68 -3.28
CA LEU A 140 -9.95 2.45 -4.01
C LEU A 140 -8.88 1.62 -3.28
N SER A 141 -9.04 0.30 -3.27
CA SER A 141 -8.02 -0.67 -2.88
C SER A 141 -7.92 -1.77 -3.92
N GLN A 142 -6.97 -2.70 -3.74
CA GLN A 142 -6.89 -3.88 -4.60
C GLN A 142 -8.14 -4.77 -4.53
N GLY A 143 -8.88 -4.76 -3.42
CA GLY A 143 -10.02 -5.67 -3.19
C GLY A 143 -11.40 -5.03 -3.36
N GLY A 144 -11.49 -3.72 -3.56
CA GLY A 144 -12.77 -3.03 -3.61
C GLY A 144 -12.65 -1.52 -3.61
N ALA A 145 -13.80 -0.86 -3.71
CA ALA A 145 -13.92 0.60 -3.77
C ALA A 145 -15.03 1.10 -2.83
N CYS A 146 -14.91 2.35 -2.42
CA CYS A 146 -15.99 3.12 -1.82
C CYS A 146 -16.57 4.06 -2.88
N LEU A 147 -17.87 3.96 -3.14
CA LEU A 147 -18.58 4.74 -4.13
C LEU A 147 -19.50 5.75 -3.44
N ARG A 148 -19.55 6.98 -3.95
CA ARG A 148 -20.53 8.00 -3.59
C ARG A 148 -21.53 8.18 -4.72
N LEU A 149 -22.82 8.11 -4.40
CA LEU A 149 -23.91 8.14 -5.37
C LEU A 149 -25.20 8.65 -4.72
N GLN A 150 -26.07 9.29 -5.51
CA GLN A 150 -27.29 9.93 -4.98
C GLN A 150 -28.29 8.94 -4.35
N ARG A 151 -28.32 7.69 -4.83
CA ARG A 151 -29.19 6.64 -4.33
C ARG A 151 -28.33 5.39 -4.10
N PRO A 152 -28.03 5.05 -2.83
CA PRO A 152 -27.23 3.87 -2.50
C PRO A 152 -27.85 2.59 -3.07
N LEU A 153 -26.99 1.65 -3.44
CA LEU A 153 -27.44 0.33 -3.88
C LEU A 153 -27.84 -0.53 -2.68
N ARG A 154 -28.73 -1.49 -2.91
CA ARG A 154 -29.01 -2.53 -1.90
C ARG A 154 -27.78 -3.40 -1.70
N ASP A 155 -27.61 -3.92 -0.49
CA ASP A 155 -26.58 -4.90 -0.21
C ASP A 155 -26.72 -6.15 -1.11
N ASP A 156 -25.60 -6.81 -1.39
CA ASP A 156 -25.49 -7.98 -2.27
C ASP A 156 -26.00 -7.78 -3.72
N THR A 157 -26.05 -6.54 -4.21
CA THR A 157 -26.26 -6.22 -5.62
C THR A 157 -24.98 -6.42 -6.44
N GLU A 158 -25.12 -7.12 -7.56
CA GLU A 158 -24.08 -7.28 -8.57
C GLU A 158 -24.03 -6.07 -9.52
N VAL A 159 -22.84 -5.51 -9.70
CA VAL A 159 -22.58 -4.37 -10.60
C VAL A 159 -21.29 -4.54 -11.37
N ILE A 160 -21.20 -3.86 -12.52
CA ILE A 160 -19.93 -3.70 -13.24
C ILE A 160 -19.45 -2.27 -13.03
N LEU A 161 -18.33 -2.10 -12.35
CA LEU A 161 -17.67 -0.81 -12.11
C LEU A 161 -16.67 -0.51 -13.23
N MET A 162 -16.77 0.70 -13.78
CA MET A 162 -15.92 1.26 -14.82
C MET A 162 -15.23 2.51 -14.26
N ILE A 163 -13.95 2.37 -13.92
CA ILE A 163 -13.10 3.47 -13.45
C ILE A 163 -12.20 3.89 -14.63
N PRO A 164 -12.08 5.19 -14.96
CA PRO A 164 -11.15 5.66 -15.99
C PRO A 164 -9.73 5.11 -15.76
N GLY A 165 -9.11 4.62 -16.84
CA GLY A 165 -7.74 4.09 -16.80
C GLY A 165 -7.59 2.69 -16.19
N LEU A 166 -8.68 2.02 -15.79
CA LEU A 166 -8.68 0.64 -15.29
C LEU A 166 -9.62 -0.26 -16.11
N PRO A 167 -9.33 -1.57 -16.22
CA PRO A 167 -10.29 -2.53 -16.76
C PRO A 167 -11.57 -2.56 -15.91
N SER A 168 -12.72 -2.74 -16.56
CA SER A 168 -14.01 -2.91 -15.88
C SER A 168 -13.97 -4.09 -14.91
N ARG A 169 -14.58 -3.94 -13.73
CA ARG A 169 -14.59 -4.96 -12.68
C ARG A 169 -16.02 -5.35 -12.31
N ARG A 170 -16.26 -6.66 -12.17
CA ARG A 170 -17.47 -7.18 -11.51
C ARG A 170 -17.33 -7.00 -10.01
N CYS A 171 -18.38 -6.53 -9.37
CA CYS A 171 -18.38 -6.22 -7.96
C CYS A 171 -19.70 -6.60 -7.30
N THR A 172 -19.62 -6.97 -6.03
CA THR A 172 -20.78 -7.12 -5.16
C THR A 172 -20.79 -5.98 -4.15
N THR A 173 -21.91 -5.29 -3.98
CA THR A 173 -22.10 -4.33 -2.89
C THR A 173 -22.08 -5.04 -1.55
N ARG A 174 -21.32 -4.53 -0.58
CA ARG A 174 -21.14 -5.17 0.73
C ARG A 174 -21.79 -4.42 1.88
N TRP A 175 -21.94 -3.11 1.71
CA TRP A 175 -22.60 -2.24 2.67
C TRP A 175 -22.99 -0.97 1.93
N SER A 176 -24.06 -0.35 2.40
CA SER A 176 -24.49 0.98 1.98
C SER A 176 -24.96 1.79 3.19
N ASN A 177 -24.66 3.08 3.17
CA ASN A 177 -25.29 4.08 4.02
C ASN A 177 -25.89 5.19 3.14
N GLU A 178 -26.36 6.30 3.71
CA GLU A 178 -27.04 7.37 2.96
C GLU A 178 -26.20 8.00 1.84
N GLU A 179 -24.86 8.00 1.97
CA GLU A 179 -23.96 8.69 1.04
C GLU A 179 -23.06 7.73 0.25
N PHE A 180 -22.66 6.62 0.88
CA PHE A 180 -21.63 5.73 0.37
C PHE A 180 -22.12 4.29 0.23
N THR A 181 -21.62 3.63 -0.82
CA THR A 181 -21.76 2.19 -1.04
C THR A 181 -20.37 1.58 -1.19
N GLY A 182 -20.05 0.60 -0.34
CA GLY A 182 -18.85 -0.20 -0.46
C GLY A 182 -19.06 -1.37 -1.40
N VAL A 183 -18.18 -1.53 -2.39
CA VAL A 183 -18.19 -2.68 -3.31
C VAL A 183 -16.93 -3.51 -3.14
N ALA A 184 -17.06 -4.83 -3.21
CA ALA A 184 -15.95 -5.78 -3.26
C ALA A 184 -15.79 -6.32 -4.67
N PHE A 185 -14.56 -6.39 -5.16
CA PHE A 185 -14.28 -6.95 -6.49
C PHE A 185 -14.34 -8.47 -6.43
N HIS A 186 -14.92 -9.09 -7.48
CA HIS A 186 -14.83 -10.53 -7.67
C HIS A 186 -13.39 -10.94 -7.93
N ASP A 187 -12.75 -10.23 -8.87
CA ASP A 187 -11.34 -10.37 -9.22
C ASP A 187 -10.58 -9.12 -8.75
N PRO A 188 -9.63 -9.23 -7.80
CA PRO A 188 -8.85 -8.10 -7.29
C PRO A 188 -8.07 -7.36 -8.39
N ILE A 189 -7.87 -6.06 -8.21
CA ILE A 189 -6.92 -5.29 -9.02
C ILE A 189 -5.50 -5.73 -8.62
N SER A 190 -4.69 -6.12 -9.61
CA SER A 190 -3.33 -6.54 -9.37
C SER A 190 -2.47 -5.38 -8.85
N TYR A 191 -1.33 -5.71 -8.23
CA TYR A 191 -0.38 -4.71 -7.76
C TYR A 191 0.08 -3.81 -8.91
N ALA A 192 0.40 -4.42 -10.07
CA ALA A 192 0.92 -3.70 -11.23
C ALA A 192 -0.12 -2.72 -11.81
N GLU A 193 -1.37 -3.17 -11.96
CA GLU A 193 -2.47 -2.32 -12.46
C GLU A 193 -2.72 -1.13 -11.52
N LEU A 194 -2.89 -1.39 -10.21
CA LEU A 194 -3.16 -0.32 -9.26
C LEU A 194 -1.97 0.63 -9.13
N SER A 195 -0.73 0.12 -9.12
CA SER A 195 0.48 0.95 -9.05
C SER A 195 0.60 1.87 -10.27
N ALA A 196 0.40 1.35 -11.48
CA ALA A 196 0.48 2.15 -12.71
C ALA A 196 -0.62 3.23 -12.74
N TRP A 197 -1.82 2.88 -12.33
CA TRP A 197 -2.93 3.82 -12.24
C TRP A 197 -2.71 4.91 -11.17
N LEU A 198 -2.11 4.54 -10.02
CA LEU A 198 -1.73 5.47 -8.96
C LEU A 198 -0.57 6.42 -9.33
N ASP A 199 0.18 6.10 -10.38
CA ASP A 199 1.29 6.92 -10.86
C ASP A 199 0.94 7.77 -12.10
N SER A 200 -0.23 7.56 -12.69
CA SER A 200 -0.69 8.28 -13.89
C SER A 200 -1.93 9.15 -13.60
N PRO A 201 -1.77 10.42 -13.18
CA PRO A 201 -2.90 11.33 -13.00
C PRO A 201 -3.76 11.47 -14.25
N ALA A 202 -3.14 11.52 -15.44
CA ALA A 202 -3.85 11.64 -16.72
C ALA A 202 -4.78 10.44 -17.03
N ALA A 203 -4.51 9.27 -16.46
CA ALA A 203 -5.37 8.10 -16.66
C ALA A 203 -6.69 8.17 -15.85
N ARG A 204 -6.80 9.11 -14.90
CA ARG A 204 -7.93 9.17 -13.95
C ARG A 204 -9.10 10.05 -14.40
N GLY A 205 -8.96 10.74 -15.54
CA GLY A 205 -9.93 11.71 -16.05
C GLY A 205 -9.54 13.13 -15.66
#